data_AF-A0A6P6QWQ1-F1
#
_entry.id   AF-A0A6P6QWQ1-F1
#
_cell.length_a   1.000
_cell.length_b   1.000
_cell.length_c   1.000
_cell.angle_alpha   90.00
_cell.angle_beta   90.00
_cell.angle_gamma   90.00
#
_symmetry.space_group_name_H-M   'P 1'
#
loop_
_entity.id
_entity.type
_entity.pdbx_description
1 polymer ?
#
loop_
_entity_poly.entity_id
_entity_poly.type
_entity_poly.pdbx_seq_one_letter_code
_entity_poly.pdbx_strand_id
1 'polypeptide(L)'
;MIVKRPVQCAPPPAVVVGSKGWRDATVRSILRADDLLRQTHADQLHSSTRYRSHSVGTFTSRLPQLTAYSVNSIVDQEHNESDSGKKEEFRHKSIGSTLTPGIMSGPFPAPALRDQSAVVSTGMTGEYMRGVREVEGRLRRQAGRVTQEDTRLEHQRERLEKLLRSLRRALLVNQQSADGRKFRPATTETIRDGADDLLRSERRGLNVLKQELESMLKKTITQQQVLAESSKQLLDCAFERSVVTELLPQHGSLSAGVKMYPSPLSLKPDPTGPFTPECKQALDSSSTVLRQSQQLRENISQVMSDVIRKQTDMHRSASEALLKKITETINLEQHLTLSSAATRQAIYRKQRQMQCAGYSLGRAMGPVSSADLFCRERLSRPMTQLYGQHSSLGLPESDLLTQGSTMLRKHLESSGKEMAELQVAHQQLEDDKYGKRAAASVDSAVIRLRGRLVRPQAVRPATS
;
A
#
# COMPACT_ATOMS: atom_id res chain seq x y z
N MET A 1 -25.45 2.29 -39.94
CA MET A 1 -24.21 1.88 -39.24
C MET A 1 -23.42 3.13 -38.88
N ILE A 2 -23.49 3.56 -37.62
CA ILE A 2 -22.88 4.80 -37.13
C ILE A 2 -21.58 4.43 -36.41
N VAL A 3 -20.45 4.85 -36.98
CA VAL A 3 -19.11 4.59 -36.46
C VAL A 3 -18.87 5.45 -35.22
N LYS A 4 -18.81 4.80 -34.04
CA LYS A 4 -18.44 5.43 -32.77
C LYS A 4 -16.94 5.73 -32.76
N ARG A 5 -16.58 7.01 -32.55
CA ARG A 5 -15.20 7.46 -32.30
C ARG A 5 -14.67 6.89 -30.97
N PRO A 6 -13.37 6.56 -30.86
CA PRO A 6 -12.77 6.19 -29.59
C PRO A 6 -12.60 7.44 -28.72
N VAL A 7 -13.14 7.38 -27.51
CA VAL A 7 -12.93 8.36 -26.44
C VAL A 7 -11.47 8.22 -25.99
N GLN A 8 -10.65 9.22 -26.30
CA GLN A 8 -9.31 9.35 -25.76
C GLN A 8 -9.42 9.53 -24.24
N CYS A 9 -8.88 8.59 -23.48
CA CYS A 9 -8.65 8.73 -22.04
C CYS A 9 -7.75 9.94 -21.81
N ALA A 10 -8.33 11.05 -21.36
CA ALA A 10 -7.58 12.12 -20.73
C ALA A 10 -6.86 11.54 -19.50
N PRO A 11 -5.58 11.92 -19.25
CA PRO A 11 -4.92 11.56 -18.01
C PRO A 11 -5.76 12.10 -16.83
N PRO A 12 -5.90 11.34 -15.74
CA PRO A 12 -6.65 11.82 -14.59
C PRO A 12 -6.00 13.12 -14.08
N PRO A 13 -6.79 14.14 -13.72
CA PRO A 13 -6.26 15.36 -13.14
C PRO A 13 -5.43 14.99 -11.91
N ALA A 14 -4.23 15.54 -11.82
CA ALA A 14 -3.32 15.29 -10.71
C ALA A 14 -4.07 15.51 -9.39
N VAL A 15 -4.41 14.42 -8.69
CA VAL A 15 -5.05 14.47 -7.37
C VAL A 15 -4.14 15.32 -6.49
N VAL A 16 -4.59 16.52 -6.12
CA VAL A 16 -3.82 17.45 -5.30
C VAL A 16 -3.88 16.93 -3.87
N VAL A 17 -2.77 16.34 -3.40
CA VAL A 17 -2.69 15.64 -2.10
C VAL A 17 -2.36 16.62 -0.96
N GLY A 18 -2.16 17.91 -1.22
CA GLY A 18 -1.96 18.92 -0.17
C GLY A 18 -3.26 19.64 0.20
N SER A 19 -3.46 19.97 1.49
CA SER A 19 -4.45 20.97 1.89
C SER A 19 -4.13 22.32 1.23
N LYS A 20 -5.15 22.99 0.65
CA LYS A 20 -4.96 24.24 -0.09
C LYS A 20 -4.35 25.35 0.80
N GLY A 21 -4.88 25.52 2.02
CA GLY A 21 -4.65 26.71 2.83
C GLY A 21 -3.20 27.04 3.26
N TRP A 22 -2.28 26.07 3.37
CA TRP A 22 -0.91 26.31 3.83
C TRP A 22 0.09 26.44 2.68
N ARG A 23 -0.12 25.72 1.57
CA ARG A 23 0.52 26.05 0.28
C ARG A 23 0.18 27.49 -0.05
N ASP A 24 -1.08 27.88 0.14
CA ASP A 24 -1.53 29.25 -0.07
C ASP A 24 -0.86 30.25 0.89
N ALA A 25 -0.56 29.89 2.14
CA ALA A 25 0.16 30.76 3.07
C ALA A 25 1.62 31.02 2.61
N THR A 26 2.40 29.96 2.39
CA THR A 26 3.79 30.08 1.94
C THR A 26 3.88 30.73 0.55
N VAL A 27 2.97 30.38 -0.37
CA VAL A 27 2.89 31.02 -1.69
C VAL A 27 2.54 32.49 -1.55
N ARG A 28 1.64 32.88 -0.63
CA ARG A 28 1.38 34.30 -0.34
C ARG A 28 2.61 35.02 0.21
N SER A 29 3.41 34.40 1.08
CA SER A 29 4.69 34.98 1.54
C SER A 29 5.64 35.25 0.37
N ILE A 30 5.76 34.27 -0.55
CA ILE A 30 6.59 34.40 -1.76
C ILE A 30 6.06 35.51 -2.67
N LEU A 31 4.76 35.52 -2.97
CA LEU A 31 4.14 36.53 -3.85
C LEU A 31 4.26 37.94 -3.26
N ARG A 32 4.05 38.10 -1.94
CA ARG A 32 4.25 39.37 -1.26
C ARG A 32 5.69 39.87 -1.42
N ALA A 33 6.67 38.99 -1.26
CA ALA A 33 8.08 39.35 -1.45
C ALA A 33 8.37 39.73 -2.91
N ASP A 34 7.83 38.98 -3.87
CA ASP A 34 7.97 39.28 -5.31
C ASP A 34 7.31 40.62 -5.70
N ASP A 35 6.18 40.97 -5.09
CA ASP A 35 5.52 42.27 -5.28
C ASP A 35 6.36 43.42 -4.74
N LEU A 36 6.94 43.27 -3.53
CA LEU A 36 7.87 44.26 -2.97
C LEU A 36 9.13 44.41 -3.85
N LEU A 37 9.65 43.30 -4.38
CA LEU A 37 10.75 43.32 -5.34
C LEU A 37 10.39 44.12 -6.60
N ARG A 38 9.20 43.92 -7.16
CA ARG A 38 8.73 44.67 -8.34
C ARG A 38 8.61 46.17 -8.05
N GLN A 39 8.06 46.54 -6.90
CA GLN A 39 7.95 47.94 -6.47
C GLN A 39 9.34 48.59 -6.38
N THR A 40 10.31 47.90 -5.75
CA THR A 40 11.68 48.42 -5.63
C THR A 40 12.39 48.59 -6.98
N HIS A 41 12.01 47.80 -7.99
CA HIS A 41 12.50 47.92 -9.36
C HIS A 41 11.80 49.01 -10.18
N ALA A 42 10.51 49.28 -9.93
CA ALA A 42 9.74 50.31 -10.64
C ALA A 42 10.27 51.72 -10.32
N ASP A 43 10.59 52.01 -9.06
CA ASP A 43 11.19 53.29 -8.65
C ASP A 43 12.56 53.54 -9.32
N GLN A 44 13.24 52.45 -9.70
CA GLN A 44 14.53 52.50 -10.37
C GLN A 44 14.38 52.90 -11.84
N LEU A 45 13.33 52.46 -12.55
CA LEU A 45 13.13 52.83 -13.95
C LEU A 45 12.80 54.31 -14.13
N HIS A 46 12.11 54.91 -13.15
CA HIS A 46 11.92 56.36 -13.10
C HIS A 46 13.20 57.14 -12.76
N SER A 47 14.19 56.48 -12.13
CA SER A 47 15.47 57.08 -11.76
C SER A 47 16.60 56.82 -12.78
N SER A 48 16.51 55.75 -13.58
CA SER A 48 17.57 55.25 -14.49
C SER A 48 17.37 55.57 -15.98
N THR A 49 16.35 56.32 -16.38
CA THR A 49 16.09 56.70 -17.78
C THR A 49 17.12 57.65 -18.42
N ARG A 50 18.33 57.80 -17.86
CA ARG A 50 19.38 58.63 -18.47
C ARG A 50 20.61 57.93 -19.05
N TYR A 51 20.80 56.62 -18.89
CA TYR A 51 21.97 55.96 -19.51
C TYR A 51 21.69 54.51 -19.90
N ARG A 52 21.49 54.25 -21.20
CA ARG A 52 21.59 52.89 -21.76
C ARG A 52 22.07 52.91 -23.21
N SER A 53 23.20 52.24 -23.47
CA SER A 53 23.71 51.94 -24.82
C SER A 53 23.77 50.42 -25.04
N HIS A 54 23.08 50.00 -26.10
CA HIS A 54 23.21 48.87 -27.02
C HIS A 54 23.83 47.51 -26.60
N SER A 55 23.06 46.44 -26.84
CA SER A 55 23.59 45.11 -27.20
C SER A 55 22.67 44.41 -28.21
N VAL A 56 23.24 44.16 -29.39
CA VAL A 56 22.89 43.16 -30.42
C VAL A 56 22.95 41.76 -29.76
N GLY A 57 22.15 40.73 -30.00
CA GLY A 57 21.34 40.28 -31.12
C GLY A 57 21.33 38.74 -31.02
N THR A 58 20.18 38.16 -30.70
CA THR A 58 19.95 36.73 -30.46
C THR A 58 19.74 35.98 -31.77
N PHE A 59 20.24 34.75 -31.92
CA PHE A 59 19.63 33.77 -32.84
C PHE A 59 19.72 32.33 -32.32
N THR A 60 18.65 31.59 -32.61
CA THR A 60 18.22 30.28 -32.10
C THR A 60 18.19 29.21 -33.21
N SER A 61 18.48 27.94 -32.91
CA SER A 61 17.83 26.73 -33.50
C SER A 61 18.30 25.49 -32.72
N ARG A 62 17.43 24.76 -32.02
CA ARG A 62 16.50 23.66 -32.38
C ARG A 62 17.15 22.36 -32.92
N LEU A 63 17.05 21.34 -32.06
CA LEU A 63 17.18 19.88 -32.25
C LEU A 63 16.08 19.32 -33.18
N PRO A 64 16.24 18.11 -33.75
CA PRO A 64 15.58 16.94 -33.13
C PRO A 64 16.32 15.57 -33.25
N GLN A 65 15.95 14.69 -32.31
CA GLN A 65 16.28 13.26 -32.21
C GLN A 65 15.62 12.40 -33.30
N LEU A 66 16.16 11.20 -33.58
CA LEU A 66 15.36 10.00 -33.85
C LEU A 66 16.12 8.70 -33.51
N THR A 67 15.31 7.74 -33.07
CA THR A 67 15.50 6.39 -32.49
C THR A 67 16.11 5.33 -33.42
N ALA A 68 17.01 4.48 -32.92
CA ALA A 68 16.83 3.09 -32.43
C ALA A 68 16.65 2.01 -33.53
N TYR A 69 17.62 1.09 -33.62
CA TYR A 69 17.48 -0.21 -34.28
C TYR A 69 17.99 -1.34 -33.39
N SER A 70 17.20 -2.40 -33.36
CA SER A 70 17.32 -3.62 -32.58
C SER A 70 18.16 -4.67 -33.31
N VAL A 71 18.87 -5.48 -32.53
CA VAL A 71 19.78 -6.57 -32.93
C VAL A 71 19.07 -7.93 -32.83
N ASN A 72 19.35 -8.79 -33.83
CA ASN A 72 19.52 -10.27 -33.93
C ASN A 72 18.80 -11.20 -32.89
N SER A 73 18.47 -12.48 -33.13
CA SER A 73 19.07 -13.57 -33.92
C SER A 73 18.13 -14.81 -33.88
N ILE A 74 18.02 -15.65 -34.94
CA ILE A 74 18.53 -17.06 -35.06
C ILE A 74 17.68 -18.12 -34.28
N VAL A 75 16.85 -18.98 -34.93
CA VAL A 75 17.13 -20.33 -35.57
C VAL A 75 17.13 -21.44 -34.48
N ASP A 76 16.55 -22.65 -34.54
CA ASP A 76 16.12 -23.65 -35.55
C ASP A 76 15.06 -24.61 -34.92
N GLN A 77 14.06 -25.16 -35.63
CA GLN A 77 14.01 -26.41 -36.43
C GLN A 77 13.85 -27.71 -35.61
N GLU A 78 12.76 -28.48 -35.85
CA GLU A 78 12.76 -29.90 -36.28
C GLU A 78 11.38 -30.60 -36.19
N HIS A 79 11.33 -31.77 -36.81
CA HIS A 79 10.24 -32.38 -37.59
C HIS A 79 9.63 -33.66 -36.95
N ASN A 80 8.39 -33.95 -37.36
CA ASN A 80 7.77 -35.23 -37.78
C ASN A 80 7.73 -36.54 -36.94
N GLU A 81 6.51 -37.11 -37.02
CA GLU A 81 6.13 -38.50 -37.35
C GLU A 81 6.04 -39.64 -36.31
N SER A 82 4.80 -40.16 -36.21
CA SER A 82 4.36 -41.55 -36.49
C SER A 82 4.54 -42.72 -35.47
N ASP A 83 3.37 -43.30 -35.13
CA ASP A 83 2.96 -44.72 -35.31
C ASP A 83 2.81 -45.72 -34.12
N SER A 84 1.69 -46.47 -34.25
CA SER A 84 1.25 -47.82 -33.84
C SER A 84 1.43 -48.42 -32.41
N GLY A 85 0.39 -49.17 -31.97
CA GLY A 85 0.56 -50.26 -31.00
C GLY A 85 -0.65 -50.81 -30.18
N LYS A 86 -1.44 -51.72 -30.79
CA LYS A 86 -2.05 -52.97 -30.25
C LYS A 86 -3.14 -53.00 -29.14
N LYS A 87 -4.19 -53.79 -29.46
CA LYS A 87 -5.22 -54.42 -28.59
C LYS A 87 -4.72 -55.76 -28.06
N GLU A 88 -5.25 -56.21 -26.91
CA GLU A 88 -5.47 -57.64 -26.65
C GLU A 88 -6.60 -57.88 -25.62
N GLU A 89 -7.25 -59.03 -25.80
CA GLU A 89 -8.59 -59.44 -25.38
C GLU A 89 -8.44 -60.66 -24.46
N PHE A 90 -9.15 -60.72 -23.32
CA PHE A 90 -9.11 -61.88 -22.42
C PHE A 90 -10.40 -62.70 -22.45
N ARG A 91 -10.17 -64.01 -22.55
CA ARG A 91 -11.08 -65.12 -22.89
C ARG A 91 -11.62 -65.79 -21.61
N HIS A 92 -12.88 -66.22 -21.65
CA HIS A 92 -13.53 -67.07 -20.65
C HIS A 92 -12.96 -68.50 -20.62
N LYS A 93 -12.90 -69.12 -19.43
CA LYS A 93 -12.83 -70.58 -19.23
C LYS A 93 -13.78 -71.03 -18.11
N SER A 94 -14.54 -72.08 -18.44
CA SER A 94 -15.47 -72.87 -17.63
C SER A 94 -14.74 -74.04 -16.94
N ILE A 95 -15.49 -74.80 -16.11
CA ILE A 95 -15.23 -76.03 -15.31
C ILE A 95 -15.32 -75.69 -13.81
N GLY A 96 -16.17 -76.29 -12.95
CA GLY A 96 -17.12 -77.40 -13.03
C GLY A 96 -17.59 -77.75 -11.59
N SER A 97 -18.55 -78.67 -11.49
CA SER A 97 -18.99 -79.42 -10.29
C SER A 97 -20.26 -78.94 -9.55
N THR A 98 -21.34 -79.62 -9.94
CA THR A 98 -22.58 -79.99 -9.26
C THR A 98 -22.57 -80.07 -7.72
N LEU A 99 -23.63 -79.54 -7.08
CA LEU A 99 -24.35 -80.21 -5.98
C LEU A 99 -25.84 -79.82 -6.01
N THR A 100 -26.69 -80.81 -6.25
CA THR A 100 -28.16 -80.80 -6.17
C THR A 100 -28.61 -80.91 -4.70
N PRO A 101 -29.64 -80.17 -4.24
CA PRO A 101 -30.22 -80.42 -2.93
C PRO A 101 -31.27 -81.53 -3.03
N GLY A 102 -31.00 -82.65 -2.35
CA GLY A 102 -31.95 -83.75 -2.20
C GLY A 102 -33.16 -83.32 -1.39
N ILE A 103 -34.34 -83.48 -1.98
CA ILE A 103 -35.64 -83.44 -1.32
C ILE A 103 -35.71 -84.69 -0.42
N MET A 104 -35.72 -84.51 0.90
CA MET A 104 -35.97 -85.58 1.88
C MET A 104 -37.27 -85.27 2.60
N SER A 105 -38.36 -85.94 2.20
CA SER A 105 -39.62 -85.97 2.94
C SER A 105 -39.65 -87.22 3.82
N GLY A 106 -39.44 -87.06 5.11
CA GLY A 106 -39.56 -88.11 6.12
C GLY A 106 -39.85 -87.49 7.51
N PRO A 107 -40.54 -88.20 8.43
CA PRO A 107 -41.09 -87.61 9.66
C PRO A 107 -40.04 -87.40 10.78
N PHE A 108 -38.78 -87.74 10.54
CA PHE A 108 -37.69 -87.61 11.53
C PHE A 108 -36.51 -86.82 10.95
N PRO A 109 -35.92 -85.89 11.73
CA PRO A 109 -34.76 -85.12 11.28
C PRO A 109 -33.56 -86.05 11.00
N ALA A 110 -32.81 -85.76 9.94
CA ALA A 110 -31.64 -86.54 9.57
C ALA A 110 -30.59 -86.56 10.71
N PRO A 111 -29.87 -87.67 10.96
CA PRO A 111 -28.87 -87.77 12.03
C PRO A 111 -27.75 -86.70 11.92
N ALA A 112 -27.46 -86.26 10.70
CA ALA A 112 -26.47 -85.23 10.39
C ALA A 112 -27.03 -83.79 10.42
N LEU A 113 -28.32 -83.58 10.74
CA LEU A 113 -28.96 -82.26 10.73
C LEU A 113 -28.25 -81.28 11.66
N ARG A 114 -27.76 -81.75 12.82
CA ARG A 114 -27.02 -80.91 13.78
C ARG A 114 -25.72 -80.39 13.19
N ASP A 115 -24.94 -81.27 12.55
CA ASP A 115 -23.66 -80.91 11.94
C ASP A 115 -23.87 -80.03 10.69
N GLN A 116 -24.86 -80.36 9.86
CA GLN A 116 -25.24 -79.53 8.70
C GLN A 116 -25.71 -78.14 9.14
N SER A 117 -26.51 -78.04 10.21
CA SER A 117 -26.95 -76.76 10.77
C SER A 117 -25.80 -75.97 11.37
N ALA A 118 -24.83 -76.62 12.02
CA ALA A 118 -23.63 -75.98 12.54
C ALA A 118 -22.73 -75.45 11.41
N VAL A 119 -22.56 -76.20 10.32
CA VAL A 119 -21.82 -75.77 9.13
C VAL A 119 -22.50 -74.57 8.45
N VAL A 120 -23.83 -74.60 8.32
CA VAL A 120 -24.59 -73.46 7.76
C VAL A 120 -24.49 -72.24 8.68
N SER A 121 -24.67 -72.41 9.99
CA SER A 121 -24.58 -71.30 10.96
C SER A 121 -23.18 -70.68 11.02
N THR A 122 -22.13 -71.50 10.96
CA THR A 122 -20.74 -71.01 10.91
C THR A 122 -20.45 -70.30 9.60
N GLY A 123 -20.96 -70.80 8.46
CA GLY A 123 -20.89 -70.12 7.17
C GLY A 123 -21.56 -68.74 7.19
N MET A 124 -22.80 -68.66 7.68
CA MET A 124 -23.55 -67.40 7.83
C MET A 124 -22.84 -66.41 8.76
N THR A 125 -22.29 -66.90 9.88
CA THR A 125 -21.52 -66.08 10.82
C THR A 125 -20.25 -65.53 10.16
N GLY A 126 -19.53 -66.36 9.40
CA GLY A 126 -18.34 -65.94 8.66
C GLY A 126 -18.63 -64.93 7.55
N GLU A 127 -19.77 -65.05 6.86
CA GLU A 127 -20.25 -64.06 5.88
C GLU A 127 -20.61 -62.72 6.53
N TYR A 128 -21.37 -62.75 7.63
CA TYR A 128 -21.69 -61.56 8.42
C TYR A 128 -20.42 -60.85 8.90
N MET A 129 -19.49 -61.59 9.52
CA MET A 129 -18.23 -61.02 10.02
C MET A 129 -17.36 -60.43 8.90
N ARG A 130 -17.32 -61.05 7.71
CA ARG A 130 -16.65 -60.46 6.53
C ARG A 130 -17.29 -59.14 6.13
N GLY A 131 -18.62 -59.09 6.07
CA GLY A 131 -19.34 -57.85 5.76
C GLY A 131 -19.10 -56.74 6.79
N VAL A 132 -19.05 -57.09 8.07
CA VAL A 132 -18.71 -56.16 9.15
C VAL A 132 -17.28 -55.62 8.98
N ARG A 133 -16.29 -56.47 8.66
CA ARG A 133 -14.91 -56.03 8.38
C ARG A 133 -14.82 -55.06 7.20
N GLU A 134 -15.60 -55.28 6.14
CA GLU A 134 -15.65 -54.36 5.01
C GLU A 134 -16.19 -52.98 5.40
N VAL A 135 -17.27 -52.95 6.20
CA VAL A 135 -17.90 -51.72 6.70
C VAL A 135 -16.95 -50.99 7.67
N GLU A 136 -16.36 -51.69 8.63
CA GLU A 136 -15.36 -51.16 9.56
C GLU A 136 -14.19 -50.53 8.78
N GLY A 137 -13.62 -51.27 7.83
CA GLY A 137 -12.52 -50.78 7.00
C GLY A 137 -12.91 -49.53 6.22
N ARG A 138 -14.17 -49.40 5.78
CA ARG A 138 -14.66 -48.20 5.09
C ARG A 138 -14.82 -47.02 6.05
N LEU A 139 -15.36 -47.23 7.25
CA LEU A 139 -15.49 -46.21 8.29
C LEU A 139 -14.12 -45.65 8.68
N ARG A 140 -13.14 -46.53 8.96
CA ARG A 140 -11.76 -46.12 9.26
C ARG A 140 -11.10 -45.36 8.11
N ARG A 141 -11.29 -45.80 6.86
CA ARG A 141 -10.81 -45.08 5.67
C ARG A 141 -11.43 -43.69 5.55
N GLN A 142 -12.73 -43.56 5.81
CA GLN A 142 -13.42 -42.28 5.79
C GLN A 142 -12.93 -41.37 6.93
N ALA A 143 -12.72 -41.89 8.15
CA ALA A 143 -12.15 -41.14 9.25
C ALA A 143 -10.74 -40.64 8.90
N GLY A 144 -9.91 -41.46 8.25
CA GLY A 144 -8.62 -41.06 7.72
C GLY A 144 -8.69 -39.89 6.73
N ARG A 145 -9.73 -39.84 5.87
CA ARG A 145 -9.97 -38.70 4.96
C ARG A 145 -10.36 -37.43 5.72
N VAL A 146 -11.19 -37.55 6.76
CA VAL A 146 -11.57 -36.44 7.63
C VAL A 146 -10.34 -35.86 8.33
N THR A 147 -9.50 -36.71 8.92
CA THR A 147 -8.24 -36.28 9.55
C THR A 147 -7.29 -35.62 8.54
N GLN A 148 -7.19 -36.16 7.31
CA GLN A 148 -6.37 -35.52 6.27
C GLN A 148 -6.90 -34.13 5.91
N GLU A 149 -8.22 -33.93 5.81
CA GLU A 149 -8.77 -32.60 5.57
C GLU A 149 -8.62 -31.66 6.76
N ASP A 150 -8.74 -32.16 7.99
CA ASP A 150 -8.49 -31.36 9.20
C ASP A 150 -7.05 -30.84 9.24
N THR A 151 -6.06 -31.69 8.94
CA THR A 151 -4.67 -31.24 8.83
C THR A 151 -4.50 -30.18 7.73
N ARG A 152 -5.14 -30.30 6.56
CA ARG A 152 -5.07 -29.28 5.50
C ARG A 152 -5.69 -27.96 5.94
N LEU A 153 -6.80 -28.00 6.67
CA LEU A 153 -7.47 -26.83 7.22
C LEU A 153 -6.64 -26.16 8.32
N GLU A 154 -5.95 -26.94 9.16
CA GLU A 154 -5.00 -26.45 10.16
C GLU A 154 -3.86 -25.64 9.53
N HIS A 155 -3.23 -26.17 8.47
CA HIS A 155 -2.19 -25.42 7.75
C HIS A 155 -2.72 -24.08 7.19
N GLN A 156 -3.97 -24.02 6.74
CA GLN A 156 -4.58 -22.75 6.31
C GLN A 156 -4.88 -21.82 7.49
N ARG A 157 -5.30 -22.35 8.64
CA ARG A 157 -5.47 -21.59 9.88
C ARG A 157 -4.18 -20.88 10.26
N GLU A 158 -3.05 -21.59 10.27
CA GLU A 158 -1.75 -20.99 10.56
C GLU A 158 -1.38 -19.86 9.59
N ARG A 159 -1.69 -20.03 8.30
CA ARG A 159 -1.45 -18.99 7.29
C ARG A 159 -2.34 -17.76 7.51
N LEU A 160 -3.61 -17.95 7.85
CA LEU A 160 -4.53 -16.87 8.24
C LEU A 160 -4.00 -16.11 9.46
N GLU A 161 -3.52 -16.80 10.48
CA GLU A 161 -2.94 -16.17 11.66
C GLU A 161 -1.67 -15.39 11.34
N LYS A 162 -0.78 -15.94 10.50
CA LYS A 162 0.42 -15.23 10.01
C LYS A 162 0.01 -13.94 9.28
N LEU A 163 -1.03 -13.99 8.44
CA LEU A 163 -1.54 -12.82 7.74
C LEU A 163 -2.18 -11.80 8.70
N LEU A 164 -2.91 -12.25 9.73
CA LEU A 164 -3.43 -11.37 10.79
C LEU A 164 -2.30 -10.68 11.57
N ARG A 165 -1.20 -11.39 11.88
CA ARG A 165 -0.01 -10.79 12.49
C ARG A 165 0.60 -9.72 11.58
N SER A 166 0.66 -9.98 10.27
CA SER A 166 1.09 -9.00 9.26
C SER A 166 0.20 -7.74 9.25
N LEU A 167 -1.13 -7.90 9.24
CA LEU A 167 -2.06 -6.76 9.30
C LEU A 167 -1.92 -5.95 10.59
N ARG A 168 -1.76 -6.62 11.74
CA ARG A 168 -1.52 -5.95 13.03
C ARG A 168 -0.21 -5.14 13.00
N ARG A 169 0.84 -5.68 12.38
CA ARG A 169 2.08 -4.94 12.15
C ARG A 169 1.86 -3.74 11.22
N ALA A 170 1.13 -3.90 10.13
CA ALA A 170 0.81 -2.80 9.21
C ALA A 170 0.01 -1.68 9.90
N LEU A 171 -0.94 -2.03 10.77
CA LEU A 171 -1.67 -1.06 11.60
C LEU A 171 -0.74 -0.29 12.54
N LEU A 172 0.21 -0.98 13.19
CA LEU A 172 1.20 -0.34 14.04
C LEU A 172 2.08 0.63 13.24
N VAL A 173 2.55 0.22 12.06
CA VAL A 173 3.34 1.07 11.16
C VAL A 173 2.54 2.30 10.73
N ASN A 174 1.26 2.13 10.38
CA ASN A 174 0.39 3.24 10.03
C ASN A 174 0.21 4.21 11.22
N GLN A 175 -0.01 3.69 12.43
CA GLN A 175 -0.11 4.50 13.63
C GLN A 175 1.16 5.29 13.90
N GLN A 176 2.33 4.62 13.88
CA GLN A 176 3.63 5.29 14.02
C GLN A 176 3.89 6.30 12.90
N SER A 177 3.42 6.04 11.69
CA SER A 177 3.51 7.00 10.57
C SER A 177 2.68 8.25 10.86
N ALA A 178 1.45 8.09 11.33
CA ALA A 178 0.57 9.20 11.67
C ALA A 178 1.08 9.98 12.89
N ASP A 179 1.59 9.29 13.90
CA ASP A 179 2.18 9.92 15.09
C ASP A 179 3.50 10.63 14.76
N GLY A 180 4.35 10.04 13.92
CA GLY A 180 5.58 10.65 13.44
C GLY A 180 5.35 12.00 12.75
N ARG A 181 4.23 12.15 12.02
CA ARG A 181 3.88 13.40 11.34
C ARG A 181 3.38 14.50 12.28
N LYS A 182 3.02 14.18 13.53
CA LYS A 182 2.68 15.18 14.54
C LYS A 182 3.90 16.00 14.99
N PHE A 183 5.11 15.51 14.74
CA PHE A 183 6.37 16.21 15.05
C PHE A 183 6.76 17.28 14.02
N ARG A 184 5.92 17.53 13.01
CA ARG A 184 6.10 18.68 12.12
C ARG A 184 6.05 19.99 12.93
N PRO A 185 6.87 21.00 12.60
CA PRO A 185 6.93 22.25 13.36
C PRO A 185 5.58 23.01 13.33
N ALA A 186 5.21 23.60 14.46
CA ALA A 186 3.93 24.29 14.63
C ALA A 186 3.79 25.58 13.83
N THR A 187 4.89 26.12 13.29
CA THR A 187 4.93 27.45 12.66
C THR A 187 4.01 27.58 11.46
N THR A 188 3.80 26.50 10.67
CA THR A 188 2.79 26.44 9.59
C THR A 188 2.40 25.01 9.16
N GLU A 189 2.97 23.96 9.77
CA GLU A 189 3.02 22.60 9.18
C GLU A 189 2.13 21.56 9.90
N THR A 190 1.33 21.96 10.89
CA THR A 190 0.47 21.07 11.70
C THR A 190 -0.93 20.83 11.11
N ILE A 191 -1.28 21.51 10.02
CA ILE A 191 -2.59 21.36 9.36
C ILE A 191 -2.66 20.02 8.63
N ARG A 192 -3.78 19.31 8.81
CA ARG A 192 -4.07 18.06 8.10
C ARG A 192 -3.99 18.25 6.59
N ASP A 193 -3.33 17.32 5.91
CA ASP A 193 -3.24 17.29 4.45
C ASP A 193 -3.81 15.99 3.87
N GLY A 194 -3.84 15.88 2.53
CA GLY A 194 -4.37 14.71 1.85
C GLY A 194 -3.52 13.44 2.07
N ALA A 195 -2.25 13.57 2.45
CA ALA A 195 -1.47 12.40 2.86
C ALA A 195 -1.94 11.89 4.24
N ASP A 196 -2.38 12.77 5.15
CA ASP A 196 -3.01 12.34 6.41
C ASP A 196 -4.35 11.66 6.17
N ASP A 197 -5.12 12.13 5.19
CA ASP A 197 -6.39 11.50 4.81
C ASP A 197 -6.15 10.10 4.23
N LEU A 198 -5.11 9.92 3.43
CA LEU A 198 -4.71 8.62 2.91
C LEU A 198 -4.19 7.67 4.00
N LEU A 199 -3.42 8.18 4.97
CA LEU A 199 -3.06 7.38 6.16
C LEU A 199 -4.28 6.95 6.97
N ARG A 200 -5.29 7.81 7.14
CA ARG A 200 -6.56 7.43 7.79
C ARG A 200 -7.34 6.42 6.96
N SER A 201 -7.34 6.55 5.63
CA SER A 201 -7.98 5.60 4.74
C SER A 201 -7.34 4.21 4.81
N GLU A 202 -5.99 4.15 4.81
CA GLU A 202 -5.20 2.94 5.00
C GLU A 202 -5.57 2.28 6.35
N ARG A 203 -5.60 3.05 7.45
CA ARG A 203 -5.97 2.53 8.77
C ARG A 203 -7.37 1.91 8.78
N ARG A 204 -8.35 2.60 8.19
CA ARG A 204 -9.74 2.11 8.13
C ARG A 204 -9.82 0.82 7.32
N GLY A 205 -9.21 0.78 6.13
CA GLY A 205 -9.19 -0.40 5.29
C GLY A 205 -8.49 -1.59 5.95
N LEU A 206 -7.33 -1.37 6.60
CA LEU A 206 -6.63 -2.43 7.34
C LEU A 206 -7.47 -3.00 8.49
N ASN A 207 -8.27 -2.17 9.19
CA ASN A 207 -9.19 -2.66 10.22
C ASN A 207 -10.32 -3.51 9.64
N VAL A 208 -10.87 -3.15 8.48
CA VAL A 208 -11.88 -3.95 7.78
C VAL A 208 -11.29 -5.32 7.39
N LEU A 209 -10.11 -5.35 6.78
CA LEU A 209 -9.44 -6.61 6.42
C LEU A 209 -9.11 -7.46 7.64
N LYS A 210 -8.74 -6.83 8.76
CA LYS A 210 -8.50 -7.53 10.03
C LYS A 210 -9.79 -8.22 10.52
N GLN A 211 -10.92 -7.52 10.53
CA GLN A 211 -12.21 -8.09 10.95
C GLN A 211 -12.66 -9.22 10.03
N GLU A 212 -12.46 -9.07 8.71
CA GLU A 212 -12.75 -10.11 7.71
C GLU A 212 -11.95 -11.39 7.99
N LEU A 213 -10.64 -11.27 8.21
CA LEU A 213 -9.79 -12.41 8.56
C LEU A 213 -10.11 -13.01 9.94
N GLU A 214 -10.45 -12.20 10.95
CA GLU A 214 -10.87 -12.69 12.26
C GLU A 214 -12.20 -13.45 12.18
N SER A 215 -13.13 -13.02 11.32
CA SER A 215 -14.35 -13.77 11.03
C SER A 215 -14.06 -15.10 10.32
N MET A 216 -13.15 -15.11 9.35
CA MET A 216 -12.73 -16.34 8.67
C MET A 216 -12.04 -17.31 9.63
N LEU A 217 -11.16 -16.82 10.51
CA LEU A 217 -10.50 -17.64 11.52
C LEU A 217 -11.51 -18.32 12.45
N LYS A 218 -12.55 -17.61 12.89
CA LYS A 218 -13.62 -18.20 13.70
C LYS A 218 -14.33 -19.33 12.95
N LYS A 219 -14.68 -19.12 11.67
CA LYS A 219 -15.30 -20.15 10.82
C LYS A 219 -14.40 -21.37 10.65
N THR A 220 -13.08 -21.16 10.51
CA THR A 220 -12.10 -22.24 10.43
C THR A 220 -12.09 -23.07 11.71
N ILE A 221 -12.02 -22.43 12.89
CA ILE A 221 -12.02 -23.11 14.19
C ILE A 221 -13.31 -23.91 14.39
N THR A 222 -14.47 -23.35 14.08
CA THR A 222 -15.74 -24.07 14.18
C THR A 222 -15.78 -25.27 13.24
N GLN A 223 -15.25 -25.14 12.02
CA GLN A 223 -15.21 -26.26 11.07
C GLN A 223 -14.26 -27.38 11.53
N GLN A 224 -13.15 -27.04 12.18
CA GLN A 224 -12.24 -28.03 12.77
C GLN A 224 -12.92 -28.84 13.88
N GLN A 225 -13.74 -28.18 14.73
CA GLN A 225 -14.53 -28.88 15.74
C GLN A 225 -15.53 -29.86 15.11
N VAL A 226 -16.24 -29.43 14.06
CA VAL A 226 -17.19 -30.30 13.33
C VAL A 226 -16.47 -31.48 12.65
N LEU A 227 -15.26 -31.26 12.10
CA LEU A 227 -14.44 -32.34 11.55
C LEU A 227 -13.99 -33.33 12.63
N ALA A 228 -13.57 -32.84 13.81
CA ALA A 228 -13.18 -33.68 14.93
C ALA A 228 -14.35 -34.53 15.44
N GLU A 229 -15.54 -33.95 15.58
CA GLU A 229 -16.77 -34.66 15.95
C GLU A 229 -17.15 -35.71 14.90
N SER A 230 -17.08 -35.38 13.61
CA SER A 230 -17.35 -36.32 12.52
C SER A 230 -16.35 -37.49 12.52
N SER A 231 -15.06 -37.21 12.75
CA SER A 231 -14.03 -38.25 12.86
C SER A 231 -14.29 -39.18 14.04
N LYS A 232 -14.65 -38.61 15.20
CA LYS A 232 -15.03 -39.38 16.39
C LYS A 232 -16.22 -40.29 16.11
N GLN A 233 -17.31 -39.77 15.54
CA GLN A 233 -18.50 -40.56 15.21
C GLN A 233 -18.18 -41.74 14.28
N LEU A 234 -17.32 -41.54 13.27
CA LEU A 234 -16.89 -42.62 12.37
C LEU A 234 -16.07 -43.68 13.08
N LEU A 235 -15.18 -43.28 14.00
CA LEU A 235 -14.36 -44.19 14.78
C LEU A 235 -15.18 -44.95 15.83
N ASP A 236 -16.14 -44.31 16.47
CA ASP A 236 -17.08 -44.95 17.40
C ASP A 236 -17.89 -46.04 16.67
N CYS A 237 -18.45 -45.72 15.48
CA CYS A 237 -19.13 -46.70 14.64
C CYS A 237 -18.20 -47.86 14.23
N ALA A 238 -16.95 -47.55 13.84
CA ALA A 238 -15.98 -48.56 13.46
C ALA A 238 -15.61 -49.47 14.64
N PHE A 239 -15.43 -48.90 15.83
CA PHE A 239 -15.11 -49.63 17.05
C PHE A 239 -16.24 -50.59 17.41
N GLU A 240 -17.49 -50.13 17.45
CA GLU A 240 -18.65 -50.99 17.70
C GLU A 240 -18.73 -52.16 16.72
N ARG A 241 -18.47 -51.90 15.42
CA ARG A 241 -18.46 -52.96 14.40
C ARG A 241 -17.30 -53.93 14.61
N SER A 242 -16.14 -53.46 15.03
CA SER A 242 -14.94 -54.29 15.21
C SER A 242 -15.08 -55.36 16.30
N VAL A 243 -15.92 -55.14 17.32
CA VAL A 243 -16.17 -56.10 18.44
C VAL A 243 -16.62 -57.47 17.91
N VAL A 244 -17.47 -57.48 16.89
CA VAL A 244 -17.98 -58.71 16.26
C VAL A 244 -16.87 -59.52 15.57
N THR A 245 -15.76 -58.86 15.23
CA THR A 245 -14.68 -59.44 14.42
C THR A 245 -13.46 -59.89 15.23
N GLU A 246 -13.49 -59.71 16.56
CA GLU A 246 -12.40 -60.09 17.49
C GLU A 246 -12.11 -61.60 17.51
N LEU A 247 -13.11 -62.43 17.21
CA LEU A 247 -12.99 -63.90 17.20
C LEU A 247 -12.42 -64.47 15.89
N LEU A 248 -12.12 -63.63 14.90
CA LEU A 248 -11.54 -64.05 13.63
C LEU A 248 -10.02 -63.84 13.63
N PRO A 249 -9.21 -64.83 13.21
CA PRO A 249 -7.77 -64.65 13.08
C PRO A 249 -7.43 -63.44 12.20
N GLN A 250 -6.51 -62.61 12.68
CA GLN A 250 -6.05 -61.39 12.00
C GLN A 250 -5.28 -61.69 10.70
N HIS A 251 -4.84 -62.93 10.52
CA HIS A 251 -4.18 -63.44 9.32
C HIS A 251 -4.61 -64.88 9.07
N GLY A 252 -4.98 -65.21 7.83
CA GLY A 252 -4.98 -66.60 7.39
C GLY A 252 -6.11 -67.03 6.45
N SER A 253 -5.71 -67.22 5.20
CA SER A 253 -6.22 -68.22 4.25
C SER A 253 -7.55 -67.95 3.54
N LEU A 254 -7.41 -67.69 2.23
CA LEU A 254 -8.41 -67.93 1.19
C LEU A 254 -8.72 -69.44 1.15
N SER A 255 -9.64 -69.91 1.99
CA SER A 255 -10.21 -71.24 1.79
C SER A 255 -11.28 -71.17 0.69
N ALA A 256 -11.15 -72.09 -0.24
CA ALA A 256 -11.79 -72.16 -1.54
C ALA A 256 -13.34 -72.14 -1.49
N GLY A 257 -13.96 -71.48 -2.47
CA GLY A 257 -15.36 -71.73 -2.83
C GLY A 257 -16.43 -70.76 -2.31
N VAL A 258 -16.07 -69.53 -1.94
CA VAL A 258 -17.09 -68.53 -1.54
C VAL A 258 -17.66 -67.84 -2.77
N LYS A 259 -18.95 -68.05 -3.06
CA LYS A 259 -19.72 -67.24 -4.01
C LYS A 259 -19.51 -65.77 -3.67
N MET A 260 -19.04 -64.97 -4.63
CA MET A 260 -19.04 -63.51 -4.50
C MET A 260 -20.50 -63.04 -4.38
N TYR A 261 -20.98 -62.88 -3.15
CA TYR A 261 -22.19 -62.11 -2.88
C TYR A 261 -21.89 -60.61 -3.10
N PRO A 262 -22.88 -59.82 -3.53
CA PRO A 262 -22.71 -58.40 -3.74
C PRO A 262 -22.24 -57.76 -2.43
N SER A 263 -21.27 -56.84 -2.51
CA SER A 263 -20.68 -56.20 -1.32
C SER A 263 -21.81 -55.71 -0.39
N PRO A 264 -21.74 -55.97 0.93
CA PRO A 264 -22.77 -55.56 1.90
C PRO A 264 -23.09 -54.06 1.88
N LEU A 265 -22.23 -53.25 1.25
CA LEU A 265 -22.42 -51.83 0.99
C LEU A 265 -23.43 -51.52 -0.14
N SER A 266 -23.79 -52.51 -0.96
CA SER A 266 -24.83 -52.40 -2.00
C SER A 266 -26.23 -52.73 -1.48
N LEU A 267 -26.32 -53.28 -0.27
CA LEU A 267 -27.56 -53.61 0.41
C LEU A 267 -28.11 -52.40 1.16
N LYS A 268 -29.44 -52.32 1.29
CA LYS A 268 -30.08 -51.29 2.13
C LYS A 268 -29.62 -51.46 3.59
N PRO A 269 -29.49 -50.36 4.36
CA PRO A 269 -29.16 -50.44 5.77
C PRO A 269 -30.16 -51.33 6.49
N ASP A 270 -29.65 -52.25 7.29
CA ASP A 270 -30.45 -53.17 8.10
C ASP A 270 -30.00 -53.04 9.56
N PRO A 271 -30.91 -52.78 10.53
CA PRO A 271 -30.56 -52.70 11.95
C PRO A 271 -29.87 -53.96 12.49
N THR A 272 -30.15 -55.14 11.93
CA THR A 272 -29.49 -56.41 12.32
C THR A 272 -28.33 -56.80 11.41
N GLY A 273 -28.12 -56.07 10.33
CA GLY A 273 -27.15 -56.40 9.30
C GLY A 273 -25.75 -55.83 9.56
N PRO A 274 -24.76 -56.21 8.72
CA PRO A 274 -23.39 -55.73 8.85
C PRO A 274 -23.25 -54.22 8.59
N PHE A 275 -24.21 -53.62 7.88
CA PHE A 275 -24.28 -52.20 7.59
C PHE A 275 -25.53 -51.57 8.22
N THR A 276 -25.34 -50.95 9.38
CA THR A 276 -26.43 -50.35 10.16
C THR A 276 -26.80 -48.95 9.65
N PRO A 277 -28.02 -48.44 9.96
CA PRO A 277 -28.40 -47.08 9.61
C PRO A 277 -27.48 -46.01 10.22
N GLU A 278 -26.92 -46.23 11.41
CA GLU A 278 -25.97 -45.32 12.06
C GLU A 278 -24.66 -45.22 11.26
N CYS A 279 -24.15 -46.36 10.78
CA CYS A 279 -22.96 -46.39 9.92
C CYS A 279 -23.19 -45.62 8.61
N LYS A 280 -24.39 -45.75 8.02
CA LYS A 280 -24.77 -44.98 6.84
C LYS A 280 -24.82 -43.48 7.15
N GLN A 281 -25.51 -43.11 8.22
CA GLN A 281 -25.65 -41.72 8.65
C GLN A 281 -24.29 -41.08 8.91
N ALA A 282 -23.37 -41.77 9.58
CA ALA A 282 -22.01 -41.27 9.84
C ALA A 282 -21.19 -41.08 8.55
N LEU A 283 -21.31 -41.99 7.58
CA LEU A 283 -20.64 -41.87 6.28
C LEU A 283 -21.21 -40.71 5.44
N ASP A 284 -22.54 -40.57 5.42
CA ASP A 284 -23.23 -39.51 4.68
C ASP A 284 -22.95 -38.13 5.33
N SER A 285 -23.07 -38.02 6.66
CA SER A 285 -22.76 -36.80 7.40
C SER A 285 -21.30 -36.38 7.21
N SER A 286 -20.34 -37.31 7.34
CA SER A 286 -18.93 -37.06 7.07
C SER A 286 -18.68 -36.53 5.67
N SER A 287 -19.35 -37.10 4.66
CA SER A 287 -19.21 -36.65 3.27
C SER A 287 -19.67 -35.20 3.10
N THR A 288 -20.75 -34.79 3.79
CA THR A 288 -21.21 -33.39 3.77
C THR A 288 -20.24 -32.45 4.49
N VAL A 289 -19.71 -32.83 5.65
CA VAL A 289 -18.73 -32.05 6.42
C VAL A 289 -17.43 -31.86 5.63
N LEU A 290 -16.95 -32.90 4.95
CA LEU A 290 -15.78 -32.83 4.07
C LEU A 290 -15.99 -31.82 2.94
N ARG A 291 -17.14 -31.86 2.28
CA ARG A 291 -17.47 -30.93 1.19
C ARG A 291 -17.51 -29.48 1.69
N GLN A 292 -18.11 -29.25 2.86
CA GLN A 292 -18.13 -27.92 3.49
C GLN A 292 -16.72 -27.43 3.85
N SER A 293 -15.87 -28.31 4.39
CA SER A 293 -14.46 -27.99 4.68
C SER A 293 -13.69 -27.62 3.41
N GLN A 294 -13.84 -28.39 2.34
CA GLN A 294 -13.19 -28.11 1.06
C GLN A 294 -13.60 -26.75 0.48
N GLN A 295 -14.90 -26.45 0.49
CA GLN A 295 -15.41 -25.14 0.05
C GLN A 295 -14.89 -24.00 0.94
N LEU A 296 -14.79 -24.22 2.26
CA LEU A 296 -14.20 -23.25 3.17
C LEU A 296 -12.72 -23.00 2.84
N ARG A 297 -11.95 -24.06 2.51
CA ARG A 297 -10.54 -23.92 2.15
C ARG A 297 -10.30 -23.11 0.87
N GLU A 298 -11.18 -23.27 -0.11
CA GLU A 298 -11.16 -22.46 -1.35
C GLU A 298 -11.46 -21.00 -1.03
N ASN A 299 -12.51 -20.74 -0.25
CA ASN A 299 -12.87 -19.39 0.20
C ASN A 299 -11.74 -18.72 0.99
N ILE A 300 -11.08 -19.44 1.90
CA ILE A 300 -9.91 -18.93 2.66
C ILE A 300 -8.80 -18.51 1.70
N SER A 301 -8.49 -19.34 0.70
CA SER A 301 -7.42 -19.06 -0.27
C SER A 301 -7.71 -17.80 -1.10
N GLN A 302 -8.97 -17.63 -1.51
CA GLN A 302 -9.41 -16.44 -2.23
C GLN A 302 -9.33 -15.18 -1.36
N VAL A 303 -9.91 -15.22 -0.15
CA VAL A 303 -9.90 -14.09 0.80
C VAL A 303 -8.46 -13.71 1.16
N MET A 304 -7.57 -14.67 1.40
CA MET A 304 -6.17 -14.38 1.69
C MET A 304 -5.49 -13.64 0.53
N SER A 305 -5.68 -14.10 -0.70
CA SER A 305 -5.11 -13.46 -1.89
C SER A 305 -5.64 -12.03 -2.07
N ASP A 306 -6.95 -11.84 -1.86
CA ASP A 306 -7.60 -10.53 -1.92
C ASP A 306 -7.12 -9.57 -0.82
N VAL A 307 -6.96 -10.07 0.40
CA VAL A 307 -6.44 -9.28 1.54
C VAL A 307 -5.00 -8.87 1.29
N ILE A 308 -4.14 -9.76 0.80
CA ILE A 308 -2.74 -9.43 0.47
C ILE A 308 -2.71 -8.31 -0.57
N ARG A 309 -3.47 -8.44 -1.66
CA ARG A 309 -3.57 -7.42 -2.71
C ARG A 309 -4.04 -6.08 -2.15
N LYS A 310 -5.17 -6.04 -1.46
CA LYS A 310 -5.73 -4.82 -0.86
C LYS A 310 -4.77 -4.18 0.15
N GLN A 311 -4.11 -4.99 0.99
CA GLN A 311 -3.09 -4.51 1.93
C GLN A 311 -1.94 -3.83 1.19
N THR A 312 -1.40 -4.46 0.14
CA THR A 312 -0.29 -3.90 -0.64
C THR A 312 -0.69 -2.62 -1.37
N ASP A 313 -1.89 -2.55 -1.91
CA ASP A 313 -2.39 -1.38 -2.65
C ASP A 313 -2.60 -0.18 -1.73
N MET A 314 -3.24 -0.39 -0.57
CA MET A 314 -3.41 0.66 0.44
C MET A 314 -2.06 1.16 0.96
N HIS A 315 -1.13 0.25 1.22
CA HIS A 315 0.21 0.61 1.67
C HIS A 315 0.97 1.43 0.64
N ARG A 316 0.90 1.01 -0.63
CA ARG A 316 1.52 1.72 -1.77
C ARG A 316 0.93 3.10 -1.92
N SER A 317 -0.40 3.21 -1.96
CA SER A 317 -1.11 4.48 -2.12
C SER A 317 -0.74 5.50 -1.04
N ALA A 318 -0.74 5.08 0.24
CA ALA A 318 -0.34 5.95 1.35
C ALA A 318 1.14 6.36 1.27
N SER A 319 2.03 5.45 0.86
CA SER A 319 3.46 5.75 0.71
C SER A 319 3.73 6.68 -0.48
N GLU A 320 3.05 6.50 -1.61
CA GLU A 320 3.13 7.40 -2.77
C GLU A 320 2.64 8.81 -2.43
N ALA A 321 1.55 8.91 -1.66
CA ALA A 321 1.04 10.18 -1.19
C ALA A 321 2.04 10.92 -0.29
N LEU A 322 2.70 10.21 0.61
CA LEU A 322 3.76 10.74 1.47
C LEU A 322 5.02 11.14 0.69
N LEU A 323 5.34 10.45 -0.41
CA LEU A 323 6.41 10.87 -1.32
C LEU A 323 6.01 12.14 -2.07
N LYS A 324 4.78 12.20 -2.59
CA LYS A 324 4.25 13.38 -3.30
C LYS A 324 4.25 14.62 -2.41
N LYS A 325 3.53 14.59 -1.28
CA LYS A 325 4.21 14.74 0.00
C LYS A 325 5.43 15.67 0.10
N ILE A 326 6.54 14.98 0.35
CA ILE A 326 7.90 15.45 0.42
C ILE A 326 8.29 16.27 -0.82
N THR A 327 7.98 15.79 -2.03
CA THR A 327 8.38 16.50 -3.27
C THR A 327 7.78 17.90 -3.35
N GLU A 328 6.51 18.06 -2.96
CA GLU A 328 5.85 19.37 -2.93
C GLU A 328 6.49 20.30 -1.89
N THR A 329 6.83 19.77 -0.72
CA THR A 329 7.47 20.53 0.36
C THR A 329 8.88 20.98 -0.04
N ILE A 330 9.66 20.11 -0.70
CA ILE A 330 10.99 20.43 -1.22
C ILE A 330 10.91 21.50 -2.32
N ASN A 331 9.96 21.39 -3.25
CA ASN A 331 9.78 22.41 -4.28
C ASN A 331 9.46 23.78 -3.67
N LEU A 332 8.63 23.84 -2.63
CA LEU A 332 8.37 25.09 -1.90
C LEU A 332 9.61 25.62 -1.19
N GLU A 333 10.42 24.75 -0.57
CA GLU A 333 11.71 25.15 0.03
C GLU A 333 12.65 25.79 -1.00
N GLN A 334 12.70 25.24 -2.22
CA GLN A 334 13.51 25.80 -3.31
C GLN A 334 13.02 27.20 -3.72
N HIS A 335 11.71 27.39 -3.88
CA HIS A 335 11.14 28.71 -4.19
C HIS A 335 11.40 29.73 -3.07
N LEU A 336 11.25 29.33 -1.81
CA LEU A 336 11.59 30.18 -0.66
C LEU A 336 13.06 30.57 -0.65
N THR A 337 13.96 29.65 -1.00
CA THR A 337 15.40 29.92 -1.10
C THR A 337 15.70 30.98 -2.17
N LEU A 338 15.07 30.88 -3.33
CA LEU A 338 15.22 31.85 -4.42
C LEU A 338 14.65 33.22 -4.05
N SER A 339 13.43 33.27 -3.54
CA SER A 339 12.76 34.53 -3.14
C SER A 339 13.49 35.22 -1.98
N SER A 340 13.97 34.44 -1.00
CA SER A 340 14.78 34.96 0.11
C SER A 340 16.10 35.58 -0.39
N ALA A 341 16.80 34.91 -1.31
CA ALA A 341 18.03 35.43 -1.89
C ALA A 341 17.79 36.72 -2.69
N ALA A 342 16.72 36.77 -3.49
CA ALA A 342 16.32 37.96 -4.24
C ALA A 342 15.97 39.13 -3.32
N THR A 343 15.18 38.88 -2.27
CA THR A 343 14.80 39.88 -1.25
C THR A 343 16.04 40.42 -0.54
N ARG A 344 16.97 39.54 -0.13
CA ARG A 344 18.24 39.94 0.47
C ARG A 344 19.07 40.83 -0.45
N GLN A 345 19.10 40.52 -1.75
CA GLN A 345 19.79 41.35 -2.73
C GLN A 345 19.14 42.73 -2.86
N ALA A 346 17.80 42.81 -2.85
CA ALA A 346 17.08 44.08 -2.89
C ALA A 346 17.34 44.93 -1.64
N ILE A 347 17.39 44.32 -0.45
CA ILE A 347 17.78 44.99 0.80
C ILE A 347 19.16 45.66 0.65
N TYR A 348 20.17 44.92 0.18
CA TYR A 348 21.51 45.51 -0.01
C TYR A 348 21.53 46.62 -1.06
N ARG A 349 20.75 46.50 -2.13
CA ARG A 349 20.65 47.56 -3.15
C ARG A 349 20.00 48.82 -2.59
N LYS A 350 18.87 48.70 -1.91
CA LYS A 350 18.15 49.82 -1.28
C LYS A 350 18.98 50.46 -0.17
N GLN A 351 19.71 49.68 0.64
CA GLN A 351 20.66 50.21 1.62
C GLN A 351 21.74 51.09 0.97
N ARG A 352 22.32 50.66 -0.17
CA ARG A 352 23.30 51.46 -0.91
C ARG A 352 22.67 52.75 -1.47
N GLN A 353 21.46 52.67 -2.03
CA GLN A 353 20.73 53.85 -2.51
C GLN A 353 20.51 54.87 -1.39
N MET A 354 20.09 54.42 -0.20
CA MET A 354 19.93 55.26 0.98
C MET A 354 21.25 55.90 1.42
N GLN A 355 22.36 55.16 1.40
CA GLN A 355 23.68 55.72 1.70
C GLN A 355 24.07 56.84 0.72
N CYS A 356 23.85 56.63 -0.58
CA CYS A 356 24.12 57.65 -1.61
C CYS A 356 23.22 58.88 -1.46
N ALA A 357 21.94 58.69 -1.17
CA ALA A 357 20.99 59.77 -0.92
C ALA A 357 21.33 60.54 0.37
N GLY A 358 21.73 59.83 1.43
CA GLY A 358 22.20 60.42 2.69
C GLY A 358 23.48 61.24 2.51
N TYR A 359 24.45 60.73 1.75
CA TYR A 359 25.66 61.47 1.40
C TYR A 359 25.34 62.74 0.61
N SER A 360 24.44 62.64 -0.38
CA SER A 360 24.00 63.79 -1.19
C SER A 360 23.27 64.84 -0.36
N LEU A 361 22.42 64.41 0.59
CA LEU A 361 21.73 65.30 1.52
C LEU A 361 22.72 66.01 2.45
N GLY A 362 23.70 65.29 2.99
CA GLY A 362 24.76 65.89 3.81
C GLY A 362 25.56 66.94 3.05
N ARG A 363 25.87 66.68 1.78
CA ARG A 363 26.52 67.66 0.91
C ARG A 363 25.64 68.88 0.62
N ALA A 364 24.35 68.69 0.40
CA ALA A 364 23.40 69.77 0.12
C ALA A 364 23.15 70.67 1.34
N MET A 365 23.21 70.12 2.56
CA MET A 365 23.08 70.89 3.80
C MET A 365 24.32 71.74 4.12
N GLY A 366 25.46 71.45 3.49
CA GLY A 366 26.72 72.17 3.71
C GLY A 366 27.42 71.80 5.02
N PRO A 367 28.54 72.47 5.32
CA PRO A 367 29.30 72.23 6.54
C PRO A 367 28.53 72.64 7.79
N VAL A 368 28.81 71.96 8.91
CA VAL A 368 28.20 72.25 10.21
C VAL A 368 28.61 73.63 10.75
N SER A 369 29.80 74.11 10.37
CA SER A 369 30.32 75.42 10.73
C SER A 369 30.40 76.35 9.52
N SER A 370 30.00 77.61 9.71
CA SER A 370 30.15 78.65 8.70
C SER A 370 31.61 78.99 8.37
N ALA A 371 32.55 78.57 9.21
CA ALA A 371 33.99 78.73 8.99
C ALA A 371 34.52 77.82 7.86
N ASP A 372 33.86 76.69 7.62
CA ASP A 372 34.29 75.68 6.63
C ASP A 372 33.65 75.89 5.24
N LEU A 373 32.88 76.97 5.06
CA LEU A 373 32.30 77.33 3.77
C LEU A 373 33.39 77.78 2.80
N PHE A 374 33.35 77.29 1.56
CA PHE A 374 34.25 77.78 0.53
C PHE A 374 33.96 79.26 0.24
N CYS A 375 34.96 80.03 -0.20
CA CYS A 375 34.77 81.45 -0.56
C CYS A 375 33.64 81.69 -1.55
N ARG A 376 33.35 80.70 -2.41
CA ARG A 376 32.24 80.73 -3.37
C ARG A 376 30.87 80.54 -2.72
N GLU A 377 30.75 79.94 -1.55
CA GLU A 377 29.47 79.63 -0.88
C GLU A 377 29.06 80.70 0.13
N ARG A 378 29.98 81.60 0.51
CA ARG A 378 29.73 82.63 1.53
C ARG A 378 28.78 83.71 1.01
N LEU A 379 27.73 84.00 1.78
CA LEU A 379 26.79 85.09 1.50
C LEU A 379 27.42 86.49 1.60
N SER A 380 28.61 86.61 2.21
CA SER A 380 29.38 87.85 2.32
C SER A 380 30.14 88.24 1.06
N ARG A 381 30.01 87.48 -0.04
CA ARG A 381 30.66 87.81 -1.32
C ARG A 381 30.01 89.06 -1.95
N PRO A 382 30.79 90.04 -2.46
CA PRO A 382 30.26 91.32 -2.96
C PRO A 382 29.13 91.17 -4.00
N MET A 383 29.25 90.18 -4.89
CA MET A 383 28.22 89.88 -5.91
C MET A 383 26.87 89.45 -5.31
N THR A 384 26.88 88.71 -4.21
CA THR A 384 25.64 88.29 -3.53
C THR A 384 25.01 89.43 -2.74
N GLN A 385 25.84 90.30 -2.14
CA GLN A 385 25.36 91.48 -1.43
C GLN A 385 24.70 92.49 -2.39
N LEU A 386 25.29 92.72 -3.57
CA LEU A 386 24.71 93.57 -4.62
C LEU A 386 23.39 92.99 -5.15
N TYR A 387 23.32 91.68 -5.41
CA TYR A 387 22.08 91.03 -5.86
C TYR A 387 20.97 91.12 -4.80
N GLY A 388 21.32 90.96 -3.52
CA GLY A 388 20.40 91.08 -2.39
C GLY A 388 19.88 92.50 -2.12
N GLN A 389 20.54 93.54 -2.66
CA GLN A 389 20.05 94.93 -2.57
C GLN A 389 18.95 95.24 -3.59
N HIS A 390 18.84 94.47 -4.67
CA HIS A 390 17.88 94.70 -5.76
C HIS A 390 16.69 93.72 -5.76
N SER A 391 16.84 92.54 -5.17
CA SER A 391 15.80 91.52 -5.11
C SER A 391 15.25 91.39 -3.68
N SER A 392 13.93 91.54 -3.50
CA SER A 392 13.23 91.18 -2.25
C SER A 392 13.06 89.66 -2.08
N LEU A 393 13.44 88.88 -3.10
CA LEU A 393 13.43 87.42 -3.13
C LEU A 393 14.88 86.91 -3.04
N GLY A 394 15.09 85.82 -2.29
CA GLY A 394 16.40 85.22 -2.03
C GLY A 394 17.12 84.71 -3.28
N LEU A 395 18.30 84.11 -3.08
CA LEU A 395 19.07 83.51 -4.19
C LEU A 395 18.31 82.31 -4.78
N PRO A 396 18.14 82.21 -6.12
CA PRO A 396 17.45 81.07 -6.75
C PRO A 396 18.17 79.73 -6.50
N GLU A 397 19.49 79.77 -6.30
CA GLU A 397 20.30 78.62 -5.89
C GLU A 397 19.85 78.06 -4.53
N SER A 398 19.50 78.93 -3.57
CA SER A 398 19.05 78.54 -2.24
C SER A 398 17.69 77.82 -2.29
N ASP A 399 16.78 78.28 -3.14
CA ASP A 399 15.47 77.66 -3.33
C ASP A 399 15.60 76.27 -3.96
N LEU A 400 16.47 76.12 -4.96
CA LEU A 400 16.79 74.82 -5.58
C LEU A 400 17.46 73.85 -4.60
N LEU A 401 18.37 74.32 -3.76
CA LEU A 401 19.02 73.49 -2.72
C LEU A 401 18.02 73.07 -1.64
N THR A 402 17.11 73.97 -1.24
CA THR A 402 16.05 73.65 -0.28
C THR A 402 15.07 72.65 -0.87
N GLN A 403 14.66 72.84 -2.12
CA GLN A 403 13.81 71.90 -2.86
C GLN A 403 14.49 70.53 -3.00
N GLY A 404 15.74 70.48 -3.44
CA GLY A 404 16.51 69.23 -3.55
C GLY A 404 16.67 68.51 -2.21
N SER A 405 16.97 69.26 -1.15
CA SER A 405 17.11 68.71 0.21
C SER A 405 15.79 68.15 0.76
N THR A 406 14.67 68.82 0.50
CA THR A 406 13.34 68.30 0.89
C THR A 406 12.96 67.05 0.09
N MET A 407 13.27 66.99 -1.20
CA MET A 407 13.08 65.78 -2.01
C MET A 407 13.94 64.62 -1.52
N LEU A 408 15.22 64.85 -1.22
CA LEU A 408 16.13 63.84 -0.67
C LEU A 408 15.67 63.32 0.69
N ARG A 409 15.19 64.21 1.58
CA ARG A 409 14.63 63.81 2.88
C ARG A 409 13.41 62.91 2.71
N LYS A 410 12.45 63.31 1.87
CA LYS A 410 11.25 62.49 1.57
C LYS A 410 11.64 61.13 0.99
N HIS A 411 12.63 61.09 0.09
CA HIS A 411 13.13 59.84 -0.49
C HIS A 411 13.80 58.92 0.54
N LEU A 412 14.57 59.47 1.49
CA LEU A 412 15.15 58.69 2.58
C LEU A 412 14.08 58.12 3.52
N GLU A 413 13.06 58.91 3.84
CA GLU A 413 11.93 58.46 4.66
C GLU A 413 11.12 57.35 3.97
N SER A 414 10.83 57.48 2.66
CA SER A 414 10.12 56.45 1.91
C SER A 414 10.97 55.17 1.76
N SER A 415 12.25 55.32 1.39
CA SER A 415 13.18 54.20 1.24
C SER A 415 13.42 53.47 2.57
N GLY A 416 13.39 54.18 3.70
CA GLY A 416 13.47 53.59 5.03
C GLY A 416 12.28 52.68 5.35
N LYS A 417 11.05 53.08 4.96
CA LYS A 417 9.84 52.26 5.11
C LYS A 417 9.90 51.00 4.23
N GLU A 418 10.24 51.18 2.96
CA GLU A 418 10.40 50.06 2.01
C GLU A 418 11.47 49.06 2.47
N MET A 419 12.59 49.56 3.02
CA MET A 419 13.63 48.71 3.60
C MET A 419 13.12 47.90 4.79
N ALA A 420 12.34 48.50 5.68
CA ALA A 420 11.74 47.79 6.81
C ALA A 420 10.76 46.71 6.32
N GLU A 421 9.94 47.00 5.31
CA GLU A 421 9.03 46.02 4.70
C GLU A 421 9.78 44.84 4.06
N LEU A 422 10.85 45.11 3.32
CA LEU A 422 11.72 44.08 2.75
C LEU A 422 12.39 43.22 3.84
N GLN A 423 12.84 43.81 4.94
CA GLN A 423 13.43 43.08 6.07
C GLN A 423 12.43 42.14 6.73
N VAL A 424 11.19 42.60 6.97
CA VAL A 424 10.11 41.77 7.52
C VAL A 424 9.77 40.63 6.56
N ALA A 425 9.66 40.91 5.26
CA ALA A 425 9.42 39.88 4.26
C ALA A 425 10.56 38.84 4.21
N HIS A 426 11.82 39.29 4.28
CA HIS A 426 12.97 38.38 4.32
C HIS A 426 12.96 37.47 5.54
N GLN A 427 12.67 38.00 6.73
CA GLN A 427 12.57 37.20 7.95
C GLN A 427 11.47 36.14 7.83
N GLN A 428 10.28 36.53 7.35
CA GLN A 428 9.17 35.59 7.13
C GLN A 428 9.54 34.46 6.16
N LEU A 429 10.25 34.78 5.07
CA LEU A 429 10.71 33.77 4.11
C LEU A 429 11.73 32.80 4.72
N GLU A 430 12.62 33.27 5.59
CA GLU A 430 13.58 32.42 6.30
C GLU A 430 12.90 31.48 7.30
N ASP A 431 11.92 32.00 8.05
CA ASP A 431 11.12 31.21 9.00
C ASP A 431 10.30 30.14 8.27
N ASP A 432 9.64 30.51 7.18
CA ASP A 432 8.90 29.58 6.31
C ASP A 432 9.85 28.50 5.75
N LYS A 433 11.05 28.89 5.30
CA LYS A 433 12.05 27.96 4.74
C LYS A 433 12.50 26.93 5.77
N TYR A 434 12.80 27.38 6.99
CA TYR A 434 13.17 26.48 8.09
C TYR A 434 12.02 25.50 8.40
N GLY A 435 10.79 26.00 8.46
CA GLY A 435 9.59 25.19 8.65
C GLY A 435 9.44 24.09 7.58
N LYS A 436 9.57 24.44 6.29
CA LYS A 436 9.49 23.47 5.18
C LYS A 436 10.58 22.41 5.25
N ARG A 437 11.82 22.80 5.52
CA ARG A 437 12.94 21.86 5.63
C ARG A 437 12.72 20.85 6.76
N ALA A 438 12.30 21.32 7.93
CA ALA A 438 11.99 20.45 9.05
C ALA A 438 10.82 19.49 8.74
N ALA A 439 9.75 19.98 8.12
CA ALA A 439 8.63 19.13 7.70
C ALA A 439 9.04 18.05 6.68
N ALA A 440 9.84 18.41 5.67
CA ALA A 440 10.37 17.44 4.70
C ALA A 440 11.25 16.37 5.36
N SER A 441 12.04 16.74 6.36
CA SER A 441 12.86 15.81 7.15
C SER A 441 12.00 14.82 7.95
N VAL A 442 10.94 15.30 8.62
CA VAL A 442 9.98 14.46 9.35
C VAL A 442 9.29 13.48 8.41
N ASP A 443 8.76 13.93 7.28
CA ASP A 443 8.08 13.08 6.31
C ASP A 443 9.02 12.03 5.71
N SER A 444 10.27 12.42 5.44
CA SER A 444 11.31 11.50 4.97
C SER A 444 11.61 10.42 6.01
N ALA A 445 11.63 10.77 7.31
CA ALA A 445 11.79 9.79 8.38
C ALA A 445 10.63 8.80 8.43
N VAL A 446 9.39 9.27 8.23
CA VAL A 446 8.20 8.42 8.16
C VAL A 446 8.25 7.45 6.98
N ILE A 447 8.67 7.91 5.79
CA ILE A 447 8.88 7.01 4.64
C ILE A 447 9.95 5.95 4.93
N ARG A 448 11.07 6.33 5.55
CA ARG A 448 12.12 5.37 5.95
C ARG A 448 11.60 4.34 6.94
N LEU A 449 10.80 4.76 7.92
CA LEU A 449 10.15 3.87 8.89
C LEU A 449 9.27 2.84 8.17
N ARG A 450 8.40 3.30 7.26
CA ARG A 450 7.52 2.44 6.47
C ARG A 450 8.32 1.45 5.62
N GLY A 451 9.39 1.90 4.98
CA GLY A 451 10.27 1.04 4.18
C GLY A 451 10.96 -0.06 5.00
N ARG A 452 11.41 0.26 6.22
CA ARG A 452 12.06 -0.71 7.14
C ARG A 452 11.10 -1.76 7.69
N LEU A 453 9.85 -1.37 7.99
CA LEU A 453 8.92 -2.24 8.71
C LEU A 453 8.00 -3.06 7.80
N VAL A 454 7.87 -2.69 6.52
CA VAL A 454 7.07 -3.44 5.53
C VAL A 454 7.89 -4.46 4.74
N ARG A 455 9.18 -4.21 4.50
CA ARG A 455 10.08 -5.24 3.95
C ARG A 455 10.71 -6.00 5.11
N PRO A 456 10.58 -7.33 5.20
CA PRO A 456 11.47 -8.10 6.06
C PRO A 456 12.88 -7.77 5.64
N GLN A 457 13.68 -7.23 6.56
CA GLN A 457 15.10 -7.07 6.34
C GLN A 457 15.63 -8.47 6.04
N ALA A 458 16.11 -8.70 4.82
CA ALA A 458 16.86 -9.90 4.51
C ALA A 458 18.00 -9.93 5.52
N VAL A 459 17.90 -10.84 6.49
CA VAL A 459 18.95 -11.10 7.46
C VAL A 459 20.16 -11.46 6.64
N ARG A 460 21.14 -10.55 6.55
CA ARG A 460 22.44 -10.90 6.01
C ARG A 460 22.94 -12.04 6.90
N PRO A 461 23.27 -13.23 6.35
CA PRO A 461 23.94 -14.24 7.14
C PRO A 461 25.20 -13.58 7.68
N ALA A 462 25.34 -13.61 9.01
CA ALA A 462 26.57 -13.17 9.65
C ALA A 462 27.69 -14.06 9.08
N THR A 463 28.59 -13.45 8.32
CA THR A 463 29.85 -14.07 7.94
C THR A 463 30.65 -14.23 9.23
N SER A 464 30.66 -15.45 9.74
CA SER A 464 31.61 -15.95 10.74
C SER A 464 33.01 -16.03 10.16
#